data_AF-W8YQ00-F1
#
_entry.id   AF-W8YQ00-F1
#
_cell.length_a   1.000
_cell.length_b   1.000
_cell.length_c   1.000
_cell.angle_alpha   90.00
_cell.angle_beta   90.00
_cell.angle_gamma   90.00
#
_symmetry.space_group_name_H-M   'P 1'
#
loop_
_entity.id
_entity.type
_entity.pdbx_description
1 polymer ?
#
loop_
_entity_poly.entity_id
_entity_poly.type
_entity_poly.pdbx_seq_one_letter_code
_entity_poly.pdbx_strand_id
1 'polypeptide(L)'
;MRLAGLQLHLGAPWLAVREEGGQAVVTTPAGSFAYDFLLVSTGLLTDPALRPELKLVEKHIARWKDRYDAPEPIASSVLDAHPYLTPGFAFTSRTEEGDSLLHGLFTFNYSAMISCGLSASALSGMRYAIPKLVSAVSSQLFLDDRKPILASFYAYDEQEFAGHWPAAAEVAADGG
;
A
#
# COMPACT_ATOMS: atom_id res chain seq x y z
N MET A 1 -31.16 27.48 -6.85
CA MET A 1 -30.34 28.34 -7.72
C MET A 1 -29.99 27.53 -8.97
N ARG A 2 -30.43 27.97 -10.17
CA ARG A 2 -30.16 27.28 -11.45
C ARG A 2 -29.09 28.10 -12.18
N LEU A 3 -27.93 27.51 -12.46
CA LEU A 3 -26.84 28.18 -13.17
C LEU A 3 -27.15 28.13 -14.68
N ALA A 4 -27.11 29.26 -15.38
CA ALA A 4 -27.31 29.29 -16.82
C ALA A 4 -26.22 28.49 -17.54
N GLY A 5 -26.60 27.63 -18.49
CA GLY A 5 -25.69 26.76 -19.24
C GLY A 5 -25.32 25.45 -18.55
N LEU A 6 -25.70 25.23 -17.28
CA LEU A 6 -25.47 23.97 -16.58
C LEU A 6 -26.75 23.12 -16.55
N GLN A 7 -26.66 21.91 -17.10
CA GLN A 7 -27.72 20.90 -16.99
C GLN A 7 -27.22 19.73 -16.14
N LEU A 8 -27.95 19.42 -15.06
CA LEU A 8 -27.65 18.30 -14.18
C LEU A 8 -28.61 17.14 -14.50
N HIS A 9 -28.06 16.02 -14.95
CA HIS A 9 -28.80 14.80 -15.24
C HIS A 9 -28.51 13.74 -14.16
N LEU A 10 -29.41 13.60 -13.19
CA LEU A 10 -29.34 12.55 -12.17
C LEU A 10 -30.03 11.29 -12.67
N GLY A 11 -29.58 10.11 -12.21
CA GLY A 11 -30.16 8.84 -12.63
C GLY A 11 -29.96 8.52 -14.13
N ALA A 12 -28.96 9.14 -14.76
CA ALA A 12 -28.63 8.97 -16.17
C ALA A 12 -27.27 8.26 -16.34
N PRO A 13 -27.12 6.99 -15.90
CA PRO A 13 -25.90 6.25 -16.14
C PRO A 13 -25.67 6.11 -17.65
N TRP A 14 -24.41 6.10 -18.04
CA TRP A 14 -24.03 5.87 -19.43
C TRP A 14 -24.12 4.38 -19.73
N LEU A 15 -25.01 4.01 -20.65
CA LEU A 15 -25.22 2.63 -21.07
C LEU A 15 -24.34 2.27 -22.27
N ALA A 16 -24.05 3.24 -23.13
CA ALA A 16 -23.18 3.11 -24.28
C ALA A 16 -22.63 4.48 -24.69
N VAL A 17 -21.47 4.47 -25.34
CA VAL A 17 -20.90 5.65 -26.00
C VAL A 17 -20.43 5.21 -27.38
N ARG A 18 -20.78 5.99 -28.41
CA ARG A 18 -20.26 5.81 -29.77
C ARG A 18 -19.86 7.14 -30.37
N GLU A 19 -18.99 7.10 -31.37
CA GLU A 19 -18.72 8.26 -32.22
C GLU A 19 -19.70 8.24 -33.40
N GLU A 20 -20.27 9.41 -33.70
CA GLU A 20 -21.15 9.61 -34.85
C GLU A 20 -21.01 11.06 -35.35
N GLY A 21 -20.52 11.22 -36.58
CA GLY A 21 -20.42 12.55 -37.21
C GLY A 21 -19.47 13.52 -36.51
N GLY A 22 -18.42 13.02 -35.86
CA GLY A 22 -17.46 13.81 -35.08
C GLY A 22 -17.92 14.14 -33.67
N GLN A 23 -19.08 13.63 -33.23
CA GLN A 23 -19.60 13.83 -31.88
C GLN A 23 -19.63 12.52 -31.11
N ALA A 24 -19.51 12.63 -29.79
CA ALA A 24 -19.74 11.50 -28.89
C ALA A 24 -21.23 11.41 -28.56
N VAL A 25 -21.87 10.33 -29.01
CA VAL A 25 -23.27 10.04 -28.70
C VAL A 25 -23.32 9.11 -27.50
N VAL A 26 -23.81 9.64 -26.38
CA VAL A 26 -23.97 8.93 -25.10
C VAL A 26 -25.41 8.46 -24.98
N THR A 27 -25.60 7.16 -24.78
CA THR A 27 -26.91 6.56 -24.52
C THR A 27 -27.14 6.46 -23.01
N THR A 28 -28.28 6.95 -22.56
CA THR A 28 -28.77 6.85 -21.18
C THR A 28 -30.20 6.28 -21.19
N PRO A 29 -30.78 5.90 -20.04
CA PRO A 29 -32.19 5.52 -19.98
C PRO A 29 -33.17 6.60 -20.45
N ALA A 30 -32.77 7.87 -20.44
CA ALA A 30 -33.59 9.01 -20.89
C ALA A 30 -33.46 9.31 -22.39
N GLY A 31 -32.59 8.59 -23.11
CA GLY A 31 -32.33 8.81 -24.53
C GLY A 31 -30.84 8.94 -24.85
N SER A 32 -30.56 9.26 -26.11
CA SER A 32 -29.21 9.51 -26.62
C SER A 32 -28.95 11.00 -26.77
N PHE A 33 -27.77 11.44 -26.35
CA PHE A 33 -27.35 12.84 -26.38
C PHE A 33 -25.98 12.96 -27.05
N ALA A 34 -25.84 13.90 -27.98
CA ALA A 34 -24.60 14.15 -28.68
C ALA A 34 -23.82 15.29 -28.01
N TYR A 35 -22.51 15.09 -27.85
CA TYR A 35 -21.58 16.05 -27.26
C TYR A 35 -20.34 16.19 -28.12
N ASP A 36 -19.85 17.42 -28.25
CA ASP A 36 -18.58 17.68 -28.97
C ASP A 36 -17.36 17.20 -28.17
N PHE A 37 -17.45 17.24 -26.84
CA PHE A 37 -16.39 16.81 -25.93
C PHE A 37 -16.95 16.07 -24.72
N LEU A 38 -16.20 15.09 -24.23
CA LEU A 38 -16.50 14.36 -23.01
C LEU A 38 -15.41 14.60 -21.96
N LEU A 39 -15.82 15.00 -20.76
CA LEU A 39 -14.96 15.03 -19.58
C LEU A 39 -15.32 13.84 -18.70
N VAL A 40 -14.48 12.79 -18.73
CA VAL A 40 -14.75 11.54 -18.03
C VAL A 40 -14.16 11.61 -16.62
N SER A 41 -15.03 11.69 -15.62
CA SER A 41 -14.67 11.74 -14.19
C SER A 41 -15.19 10.51 -13.44
N THR A 42 -14.98 9.31 -14.01
CA THR A 42 -15.54 8.02 -13.52
C THR A 42 -14.69 7.33 -12.46
N GLY A 43 -13.70 8.01 -11.89
CA GLY A 43 -12.83 7.45 -10.86
C GLY A 43 -11.65 6.65 -11.41
N LEU A 44 -11.15 5.71 -10.61
CA LEU A 44 -9.95 4.94 -10.85
C LEU A 44 -10.24 3.44 -10.74
N LEU A 45 -9.43 2.63 -11.43
CA LEU A 45 -9.44 1.18 -11.31
C LEU A 45 -8.14 0.71 -10.64
N THR A 46 -8.26 -0.22 -9.69
CA THR A 46 -7.12 -0.90 -9.06
C THR A 46 -6.96 -2.28 -9.68
N ASP A 47 -5.95 -2.47 -10.52
CA ASP A 47 -5.53 -3.78 -11.01
C ASP A 47 -4.01 -3.78 -11.26
N PRO A 48 -3.22 -4.62 -10.55
CA PRO A 48 -1.79 -4.76 -10.80
C PRO A 48 -1.44 -5.14 -12.25
N ALA A 49 -2.32 -5.85 -12.96
CA ALA A 49 -2.06 -6.28 -14.34
C ALA A 49 -2.06 -5.11 -15.35
N LEU A 50 -2.68 -3.98 -15.00
CA LEU A 50 -2.68 -2.77 -15.83
C LEU A 50 -1.40 -1.93 -15.69
N ARG A 51 -0.46 -2.35 -14.82
CA ARG A 51 0.78 -1.64 -14.51
C ARG A 51 1.96 -2.33 -15.21
N PRO A 52 2.52 -1.76 -16.30
CA PRO A 52 3.61 -2.38 -17.04
C PRO A 52 4.83 -2.73 -16.17
N GLU A 53 5.11 -1.90 -15.16
CA GLU A 53 6.21 -2.10 -14.21
C GLU A 53 6.03 -3.33 -13.31
N LEU A 54 4.78 -3.81 -13.13
CA LEU A 54 4.49 -5.00 -12.33
C LEU A 54 4.41 -6.27 -13.18
N LYS A 55 4.56 -6.20 -14.51
CA LYS A 55 4.32 -7.34 -15.42
C LYS A 55 5.09 -8.62 -15.05
N LEU A 56 6.29 -8.49 -14.47
CA LEU A 56 7.10 -9.64 -14.07
C LEU A 56 6.56 -10.36 -12.82
N VAL A 57 5.81 -9.66 -11.99
CA VAL A 57 5.42 -10.13 -10.65
C VAL A 57 3.90 -10.14 -10.42
N GLU A 58 3.10 -9.49 -11.27
CA GLU A 58 1.66 -9.27 -11.03
C GLU A 58 0.88 -10.57 -10.82
N LYS A 59 1.25 -11.63 -11.55
CA LYS A 59 0.63 -12.96 -11.45
C LYS A 59 0.80 -13.60 -10.07
N HIS A 60 1.84 -13.19 -9.34
CA HIS A 60 2.16 -13.66 -8.00
C HIS A 60 1.50 -12.81 -6.91
N ILE A 61 1.08 -11.57 -7.21
CA ILE A 61 0.45 -10.68 -6.22
C ILE A 61 -0.90 -11.27 -5.81
N ALA A 62 -1.05 -11.60 -4.52
CA ALA A 62 -2.34 -11.97 -3.96
C ALA A 62 -3.29 -10.77 -4.02
N ARG A 63 -4.54 -11.05 -4.36
CA ARG A 63 -5.64 -10.08 -4.40
C ARG A 63 -6.72 -10.51 -3.43
N TRP A 64 -7.68 -9.63 -3.13
CA TRP A 64 -8.74 -9.94 -2.17
C TRP A 64 -9.59 -11.15 -2.57
N LYS A 65 -9.87 -11.34 -3.86
CA LYS A 65 -10.54 -12.56 -4.36
C LYS A 65 -9.80 -13.87 -4.04
N ASP A 66 -8.49 -13.80 -3.79
CA ASP A 66 -7.69 -14.99 -3.47
C ASP A 66 -7.76 -15.33 -1.98
N ARG A 67 -8.32 -14.43 -1.14
CA ARG A 67 -8.33 -14.54 0.33
C ARG A 67 -9.72 -14.53 0.93
N TYR A 68 -10.70 -13.97 0.23
CA TYR A 68 -12.07 -13.86 0.71
C TYR A 68 -13.05 -14.11 -0.44
N ASP A 69 -13.84 -15.17 -0.30
CA ASP A 69 -14.97 -15.46 -1.19
C ASP A 69 -16.21 -14.74 -0.64
N ALA A 70 -16.46 -13.54 -1.16
CA ALA A 70 -17.53 -12.68 -0.70
C ALA A 70 -18.90 -13.25 -1.12
N PRO A 71 -19.87 -13.38 -0.20
CA PRO A 71 -21.21 -13.82 -0.58
C PRO A 71 -21.85 -12.81 -1.55
N GLU A 72 -22.68 -13.31 -2.46
CA GLU A 72 -23.29 -12.55 -3.57
C GLU A 72 -23.80 -11.15 -3.19
N PRO A 73 -24.49 -10.93 -2.04
CA PRO A 73 -25.01 -9.60 -1.69
C PRO A 73 -23.95 -8.52 -1.47
N ILE A 74 -22.69 -8.91 -1.22
CA ILE A 74 -21.57 -7.98 -0.98
C ILE A 74 -20.39 -8.22 -1.93
N ALA A 75 -20.52 -9.13 -2.88
CA ALA A 75 -19.48 -9.40 -3.88
C ALA A 75 -19.22 -8.16 -4.74
N SER A 76 -17.95 -7.87 -5.00
CA SER A 76 -17.56 -6.69 -5.78
C SER A 76 -16.24 -6.92 -6.50
N SER A 77 -16.31 -7.01 -7.83
CA SER A 77 -15.14 -7.18 -8.68
C SER A 77 -14.10 -6.06 -8.50
N VAL A 78 -14.54 -4.86 -8.11
CA VAL A 78 -13.65 -3.73 -7.80
C VAL A 78 -12.84 -4.00 -6.54
N LEU A 79 -13.47 -4.51 -5.48
CA LEU A 79 -12.76 -4.85 -4.23
C LEU A 79 -11.85 -6.06 -4.43
N ASP A 80 -12.35 -7.07 -5.12
CA ASP A 80 -11.67 -8.32 -5.46
C ASP A 80 -10.34 -8.12 -6.19
N ALA A 81 -10.25 -7.08 -7.02
CA ALA A 81 -9.05 -6.74 -7.78
C ALA A 81 -7.95 -6.07 -6.94
N HIS A 82 -8.26 -5.56 -5.74
CA HIS A 82 -7.25 -4.91 -4.90
C HIS A 82 -6.21 -5.91 -4.39
N PRO A 83 -4.92 -5.55 -4.37
CA PRO A 83 -3.89 -6.34 -3.72
C PRO A 83 -4.22 -6.61 -2.25
N TYR A 84 -3.95 -7.84 -1.82
CA TYR A 84 -3.96 -8.19 -0.41
C TYR A 84 -2.58 -7.88 0.18
N LEU A 85 -2.52 -6.88 1.05
CA LEU A 85 -1.25 -6.34 1.58
C LEU A 85 -1.05 -6.69 3.05
N THR A 86 0.20 -6.63 3.48
CA THR A 86 0.52 -6.60 4.91
C THR A 86 0.11 -5.25 5.53
N PRO A 87 0.00 -5.15 6.87
CA PRO A 87 -0.23 -3.87 7.55
C PRO A 87 0.85 -2.81 7.30
N GLY A 88 2.02 -3.23 6.81
CA GLY A 88 3.16 -2.40 6.43
C GLY A 88 3.22 -2.06 4.95
N PHE A 89 2.14 -2.29 4.20
CA PHE A 89 2.02 -1.98 2.76
C PHE A 89 2.86 -2.86 1.82
N ALA A 90 3.40 -3.98 2.30
CA ALA A 90 4.11 -4.92 1.44
C ALA A 90 3.11 -5.77 0.65
N PHE A 91 3.43 -6.07 -0.61
CA PHE A 91 2.69 -7.07 -1.38
C PHE A 91 2.81 -8.44 -0.71
N THR A 92 1.71 -9.19 -0.70
CA THR A 92 1.73 -10.60 -0.29
C THR A 92 1.62 -11.50 -1.51
N SER A 93 2.25 -12.67 -1.45
CA SER A 93 2.18 -13.62 -2.53
C SER A 93 0.90 -14.46 -2.47
N ARG A 94 0.44 -14.85 -3.66
CA ARG A 94 -0.57 -15.90 -3.87
C ARG A 94 0.04 -17.30 -3.70
N THR A 95 1.32 -17.47 -4.02
CA THR A 95 2.02 -18.77 -4.04
C THR A 95 3.40 -18.67 -3.40
N GLU A 96 3.93 -19.77 -2.86
CA GLU A 96 5.28 -19.78 -2.26
C GLU A 96 6.37 -19.31 -3.24
N GLU A 97 6.26 -19.66 -4.53
CA GLU A 97 7.18 -19.20 -5.59
C GLU A 97 7.28 -17.67 -5.65
N GLY A 98 6.15 -16.98 -5.45
CA GLY A 98 6.08 -15.53 -5.54
C GLY A 98 6.62 -14.79 -4.31
N ASP A 99 6.82 -15.45 -3.17
CA ASP A 99 7.26 -14.78 -1.94
C ASP A 99 8.61 -14.09 -2.13
N SER A 100 9.56 -14.78 -2.74
CA SER A 100 10.89 -14.21 -3.04
C SER A 100 10.84 -13.09 -4.09
N LEU A 101 9.93 -13.19 -5.06
CA LEU A 101 9.77 -12.22 -6.14
C LEU A 101 9.12 -10.92 -5.68
N LEU A 102 8.29 -10.99 -4.62
CA LEU A 102 7.57 -9.86 -4.05
C LEU A 102 8.27 -9.25 -2.83
N HIS A 103 9.28 -9.92 -2.28
CA HIS A 103 10.10 -9.39 -1.19
C HIS A 103 10.72 -8.03 -1.59
N GLY A 104 10.68 -7.04 -0.70
CA GLY A 104 11.11 -5.68 -1.01
C GLY A 104 10.10 -4.82 -1.77
N LEU A 105 8.95 -5.35 -2.19
CA LEU A 105 7.94 -4.57 -2.92
C LEU A 105 6.84 -4.05 -1.99
N PHE A 106 6.76 -2.73 -1.89
CA PHE A 106 5.77 -2.01 -1.09
C PHE A 106 4.93 -1.10 -1.99
N THR A 107 3.65 -0.92 -1.68
CA THR A 107 2.75 -0.02 -2.40
C THR A 107 2.12 1.02 -1.49
N PHE A 108 2.37 2.29 -1.77
CA PHE A 108 1.78 3.42 -1.04
C PHE A 108 0.96 4.29 -1.98
N ASN A 109 -0.19 3.77 -2.38
CA ASN A 109 -1.16 4.43 -3.25
C ASN A 109 -2.58 3.88 -3.01
N TYR A 110 -3.53 4.23 -3.88
CA TYR A 110 -4.94 3.82 -3.77
C TYR A 110 -5.14 2.29 -3.70
N SER A 111 -4.21 1.49 -4.22
CA SER A 111 -4.28 0.03 -4.17
C SER A 111 -4.25 -0.52 -2.75
N ALA A 112 -3.73 0.24 -1.77
CA ALA A 112 -3.64 -0.17 -0.38
C ALA A 112 -4.95 0.05 0.41
N MET A 113 -5.96 0.68 -0.19
CA MET A 113 -7.18 1.09 0.51
C MET A 113 -7.86 -0.06 1.26
N ILE A 114 -8.01 -1.23 0.64
CA ILE A 114 -8.81 -2.31 1.23
C ILE A 114 -8.06 -2.99 2.38
N SER A 115 -6.75 -3.19 2.25
CA SER A 115 -5.94 -3.83 3.30
C SER A 115 -5.50 -2.88 4.41
N CYS A 116 -5.32 -1.59 4.10
CA CYS A 116 -4.67 -0.64 5.02
C CYS A 116 -5.52 0.61 5.32
N GLY A 117 -6.72 0.69 4.76
CA GLY A 117 -7.64 1.82 4.91
C GLY A 117 -7.25 3.06 4.10
N LEU A 118 -8.05 4.12 4.26
CA LEU A 118 -7.90 5.37 3.50
C LEU A 118 -6.56 6.10 3.74
N SER A 119 -5.80 5.69 4.76
CA SER A 119 -4.60 6.42 5.19
C SER A 119 -3.45 6.36 4.19
N ALA A 120 -3.45 5.37 3.30
CA ALA A 120 -2.48 5.26 2.19
C ALA A 120 -2.99 5.82 0.86
N SER A 121 -4.25 6.25 0.81
CA SER A 121 -4.91 6.74 -0.41
C SER A 121 -5.31 8.22 -0.32
N ALA A 122 -5.01 8.90 0.80
CA ALA A 122 -5.32 10.31 1.01
C ALA A 122 -4.21 11.03 1.80
N LEU A 123 -3.90 12.27 1.40
CA LEU A 123 -2.85 13.09 2.02
C LEU A 123 -3.04 13.27 3.54
N SER A 124 -4.30 13.38 3.99
CA SER A 124 -4.65 13.55 5.39
C SER A 124 -4.22 12.37 6.28
N GLY A 125 -4.08 11.16 5.73
CA GLY A 125 -3.68 9.96 6.46
C GLY A 125 -2.17 9.72 6.53
N MET A 126 -1.37 10.49 5.77
CA MET A 126 0.07 10.25 5.63
C MET A 126 0.82 10.31 6.97
N ARG A 127 0.44 11.22 7.86
CA ARG A 127 1.02 11.35 9.22
C ARG A 127 1.03 10.01 9.97
N TYR A 128 0.02 9.17 9.76
CA TYR A 128 -0.14 7.90 10.47
C TYR A 128 0.36 6.70 9.66
N ALA A 129 0.28 6.78 8.33
CA ALA A 129 0.60 5.67 7.46
C ALA A 129 2.10 5.59 7.13
N ILE A 130 2.79 6.73 6.97
CA ILE A 130 4.23 6.76 6.65
C ILE A 130 5.08 6.09 7.73
N PRO A 131 4.86 6.30 9.04
CA PRO A 131 5.61 5.58 10.07
C PRO A 131 5.48 4.05 9.98
N LYS A 132 4.31 3.54 9.58
CA LYS A 132 4.09 2.10 9.39
C LYS A 132 4.87 1.56 8.19
N LEU A 133 4.87 2.29 7.07
CA LEU A 133 5.65 1.94 5.89
C LEU A 133 7.15 1.94 6.21
N VAL A 134 7.66 3.02 6.82
CA VAL A 134 9.07 3.15 7.19
C VAL A 134 9.49 2.04 8.14
N SER A 135 8.66 1.73 9.14
CA SER A 135 8.91 0.62 10.08
C SER A 135 8.97 -0.73 9.36
N ALA A 136 8.06 -1.01 8.44
CA ALA A 136 8.04 -2.25 7.67
C ALA A 136 9.27 -2.40 6.78
N VAL A 137 9.64 -1.34 6.05
CA VAL A 137 10.84 -1.32 5.20
C VAL A 137 12.11 -1.53 6.03
N SER A 138 12.26 -0.76 7.12
CA SER A 138 13.44 -0.84 7.99
C SER A 138 13.54 -2.22 8.67
N SER A 139 12.41 -2.79 9.08
CA SER A 139 12.36 -4.13 9.66
C SER A 139 12.80 -5.20 8.66
N GLN A 140 12.34 -5.10 7.40
CA GLN A 140 12.72 -6.07 6.37
C GLN A 140 14.23 -5.98 6.07
N LEU A 141 14.77 -4.77 5.88
CA LEU A 141 16.21 -4.57 5.68
C LEU A 141 17.05 -5.11 6.86
N PHE A 142 16.63 -4.84 8.10
CA PHE A 142 17.30 -5.35 9.28
C PHE A 142 17.28 -6.89 9.35
N LEU A 143 16.15 -7.50 8.99
CA LEU A 143 16.01 -8.96 8.97
C LEU A 143 16.80 -9.62 7.83
N ASP A 144 16.93 -8.95 6.70
CA ASP A 144 17.76 -9.39 5.57
C ASP A 144 19.24 -9.48 6.01
N ASP A 145 19.70 -8.50 6.80
CA ASP A 145 21.05 -8.43 7.36
C ASP A 145 21.21 -9.10 8.74
N ARG A 146 20.24 -9.92 9.17
CA ARG A 146 20.27 -10.54 10.51
C ARG A 146 21.56 -11.31 10.82
N LYS A 147 22.14 -11.97 9.82
CA LYS A 147 23.35 -12.79 9.99
C LYS A 147 24.57 -11.93 10.34
N PRO A 148 24.98 -10.95 9.51
CA PRO A 148 26.10 -10.08 9.87
C PRO A 148 25.82 -9.26 11.13
N ILE A 149 24.59 -8.78 11.34
CA ILE A 149 24.23 -8.01 12.54
C ILE A 149 24.43 -8.85 13.81
N LEU A 150 23.91 -10.08 13.85
CA LEU A 150 24.08 -10.97 15.00
C LEU A 150 25.54 -11.37 15.20
N ALA A 151 26.29 -11.59 14.13
CA ALA A 151 27.72 -11.89 14.23
C ALA A 151 28.49 -10.74 14.88
N SER A 152 28.25 -9.49 14.45
CA SER A 152 28.86 -8.31 15.07
C SER A 152 28.44 -8.14 16.53
N PHE A 153 27.17 -8.39 16.85
CA PHE A 153 26.66 -8.32 18.23
C PHE A 153 27.36 -9.34 19.14
N TYR A 154 27.53 -10.59 18.69
CA TYR A 154 28.21 -11.62 19.48
C TYR A 154 29.72 -11.43 19.57
N ALA A 155 30.34 -10.76 18.58
CA ALA A 155 31.76 -10.46 18.57
C ALA A 155 32.13 -9.16 19.30
N TYR A 156 31.14 -8.46 19.88
CA TYR A 156 31.35 -7.18 20.54
C TYR A 156 32.19 -7.34 21.83
N ASP A 157 33.39 -6.77 21.83
CA ASP A 157 34.35 -6.76 22.95
C ASP A 157 34.99 -5.36 23.10
N GLU A 158 34.21 -4.31 22.84
CA GLU A 158 34.68 -2.94 23.01
C GLU A 158 34.62 -2.55 24.49
N GLN A 159 35.75 -2.12 25.04
CA GLN A 159 35.85 -1.75 26.44
C GLN A 159 35.21 -0.37 26.69
N GLU A 160 33.94 -0.34 27.10
CA GLU A 160 33.21 0.91 27.38
C GLU A 160 33.63 1.60 28.69
N PHE A 161 34.15 0.84 29.66
CA PHE A 161 34.55 1.37 30.97
C PHE A 161 35.97 0.91 31.35
N ALA A 162 36.93 1.82 31.26
CA ALA A 162 38.28 1.66 31.81
C ALA A 162 38.39 2.39 33.15
N GLY A 163 37.84 1.79 34.21
CA GLY A 163 38.00 2.29 35.58
C GLY A 163 39.10 1.55 36.32
N HIS A 164 40.00 2.27 36.99
CA HIS A 164 40.85 1.68 38.02
C HIS A 164 40.12 1.75 39.35
N TRP A 165 39.80 0.59 39.93
CA TRP A 165 39.27 0.53 41.29
C TRP A 165 40.41 0.79 42.28
N PRO A 166 40.33 1.82 43.15
CA PRO A 166 41.35 2.01 44.17
C PRO A 166 41.30 0.81 45.13
N ALA A 167 42.47 0.18 45.34
CA ALA A 167 42.60 -0.83 46.39
C ALA A 167 42.17 -0.21 47.72
N ALA A 168 41.40 -0.94 48.53
CA ALA A 168 40.99 -0.48 49.85
C ALA A 168 42.26 -0.07 50.62
N ALA A 169 42.35 1.21 50.99
CA ALA A 169 43.42 1.66 51.85
C ALA A 169 43.34 0.83 53.14
N GLU A 170 44.44 0.16 53.50
CA GLU A 170 44.58 -0.43 54.82
C GLU A 170 44.30 0.67 55.84
N VAL A 171 43.19 0.52 56.57
CA VAL A 171 42.90 1.38 57.71
C VAL A 171 43.96 1.02 58.74
N ALA A 172 45.00 1.86 58.83
CA ALA A 172 45.99 1.74 59.88
C ALA A 172 45.24 1.75 61.22
N ALA A 173 45.34 0.66 61.96
CA ALA A 173 44.85 0.59 63.31
C ALA A 173 45.71 1.53 64.16
N ASP A 174 45.21 2.74 64.42
CA ASP A 174 45.76 3.61 65.45
C ASP A 174 45.56 2.90 66.79
N GLY A 175 46.64 2.29 67.27
CA GLY A 175 46.82 1.92 68.66
C GLY A 175 47.27 3.15 69.44
N GLY A 176 46.47 3.53 70.42
CA GLY A 176 46.77 4.57 71.41
C GLY A 176 45.71 4.62 72.48
#